data_AF-A0AA38WDZ6-F1
#
_entry.id   AF-A0AA38WDZ6-F1
#
_cell.length_a   1.000
_cell.length_b   1.000
_cell.length_c   1.000
_cell.angle_alpha   90.00
_cell.angle_beta   90.00
_cell.angle_gamma   90.00
#
_symmetry.space_group_name_H-M   'P 1'
#
loop_
_entity.id
_entity.type
_entity.pdbx_description
1 polymer ?
#
loop_
_entity_poly.entity_id
_entity_poly.type
_entity_poly.pdbx_seq_one_letter_code
_entity_poly.pdbx_strand_id
1 'polypeptide(L)' 'MLYEFVMGLKSEYYGNLRTTILSQEPLPSLDRAFQLVVQEERVRLAKETTIEKPIEAVGFTVNANKEEFRDVRIDLIDHS' A
#
# COMPACT_ATOMS: atom_id res chain seq x y z
N MET A 1 -1.03 19.18 -19.39
CA MET A 1 -0.71 17.77 -19.10
C MET A 1 -1.38 17.25 -17.82
N LEU A 2 -0.97 17.62 -16.59
CA LEU A 2 -1.62 17.10 -15.37
C LEU A 2 -3.10 17.48 -15.27
N TYR A 3 -3.42 18.76 -15.46
CA TYR A 3 -4.80 19.24 -15.38
C TYR A 3 -5.70 18.51 -16.40
N GLU A 4 -5.26 18.40 -17.65
CA GLU A 4 -5.99 17.68 -18.71
C GLU A 4 -6.16 16.20 -18.37
N PHE A 5 -5.12 15.55 -17.82
CA PHE A 5 -5.19 14.17 -17.34
C PHE A 5 -6.27 14.01 -16.26
N VAL A 6 -6.25 14.88 -15.24
CA VAL A 6 -7.21 14.84 -14.13
C VAL A 6 -8.64 15.17 -14.60
N MET A 7 -8.80 16.13 -15.51
CA MET A 7 -10.10 16.50 -16.09
C MET A 7 -10.65 15.42 -17.03
N GLY A 8 -9.79 14.57 -17.60
CA GLY A 8 -10.18 13.40 -18.38
C GLY A 8 -10.67 12.20 -17.55
N LEU A 9 -10.56 12.23 -16.21
CA LEU A 9 -11.04 11.14 -15.35
C LEU A 9 -12.57 11.11 -15.27
N LYS A 10 -13.15 9.89 -15.25
CA LYS A 10 -14.60 9.70 -15.12
C LYS A 10 -15.10 10.24 -13.77
N SER A 11 -15.89 11.31 -13.82
CA SER A 11 -16.34 12.02 -12.61
C SER A 11 -17.17 11.15 -11.66
N GLU A 12 -17.92 10.19 -12.19
CA GLU A 12 -18.77 9.28 -11.40
C GLU A 12 -17.97 8.45 -10.39
N TYR A 13 -16.77 8.00 -10.77
CA TYR A 13 -15.92 7.15 -9.93
C TYR A 13 -14.78 7.92 -9.27
N TYR A 14 -14.29 8.98 -9.92
CA TYR A 14 -13.06 9.67 -9.53
C TYR A 14 -13.25 11.11 -9.05
N GLY A 15 -14.50 11.54 -8.82
CA GLY A 15 -14.81 12.91 -8.41
C GLY A 15 -14.03 13.34 -7.15
N ASN A 16 -13.98 12.48 -6.13
CA ASN A 16 -13.25 12.74 -4.89
C ASN A 16 -11.74 12.77 -5.12
N LEU A 17 -11.21 11.77 -5.85
CA LEU A 17 -9.77 11.68 -6.14
C LEU A 17 -9.27 12.91 -6.90
N ARG A 18 -10.06 13.44 -7.85
CA ARG A 18 -9.77 14.68 -8.54
C ARG A 18 -9.63 15.85 -7.58
N THR A 19 -10.58 16.03 -6.66
CA THR A 19 -10.50 17.10 -5.66
C THR A 19 -9.25 16.93 -4.80
N THR A 20 -8.96 15.71 -4.34
CA THR A 20 -7.73 15.42 -3.58
C THR A 20 -6.47 15.82 -4.35
N ILE A 21 -6.32 15.39 -5.60
CA ILE A 21 -5.15 15.71 -6.44
C ILE A 21 -4.99 17.23 -6.63
N LEU A 22 -6.10 17.95 -6.87
CA LEU A 22 -6.08 19.40 -7.10
C LEU A 22 -5.85 20.22 -5.82
N SER A 23 -6.12 19.64 -4.65
CA SER A 23 -5.90 20.29 -3.34
C SER A 23 -4.50 20.04 -2.75
N GLN A 24 -3.65 19.25 -3.41
CA GLN A 24 -2.30 18.98 -2.92
C GLN A 24 -1.36 20.17 -3.15
N GLU A 25 -0.60 20.54 -2.10
CA GLU A 25 0.50 21.51 -2.19
C GLU A 25 1.84 20.89 -1.74
N PRO A 26 2.89 20.88 -2.59
CA PRO A 26 2.87 21.33 -3.99
C PRO A 26 2.02 20.42 -4.88
N LEU A 27 1.54 20.95 -5.99
CA LEU A 27 0.76 20.19 -6.96
C LEU A 27 1.56 18.96 -7.45
N PRO A 28 0.97 17.76 -7.46
CA PRO A 28 1.71 16.54 -7.75
C PRO A 28 2.19 16.50 -9.20
N SER A 29 3.25 15.74 -9.46
CA SER A 29 3.65 15.42 -10.82
C SER A 29 2.60 14.55 -11.51
N LEU A 30 2.63 14.51 -12.85
CA LEU A 30 1.77 13.62 -13.63
C LEU A 30 1.94 12.14 -13.23
N ASP A 31 3.19 11.70 -13.04
CA ASP A 31 3.49 10.33 -12.61
C ASP A 31 2.86 10.03 -11.25
N ARG A 32 2.96 10.97 -10.29
CA ARG A 32 2.35 10.80 -8.98
C ARG A 32 0.83 10.72 -9.06
N ALA A 33 0.20 11.58 -9.84
CA ALA A 33 -1.25 11.54 -10.06
C ALA A 33 -1.68 10.23 -10.74
N PHE A 34 -0.91 9.72 -11.70
CA PHE A 34 -1.16 8.43 -12.33
C PHE A 34 -1.11 7.28 -11.32
N GLN A 35 -0.09 7.24 -10.46
CA GLN A 35 0.02 6.24 -9.40
C GLN A 35 -1.19 6.27 -8.45
N LEU A 36 -1.68 7.46 -8.08
CA LEU A 36 -2.86 7.62 -7.24
C LEU A 36 -4.12 7.06 -7.90
N VAL A 37 -4.30 7.31 -9.20
CA VAL A 37 -5.42 6.75 -9.99
C VAL A 37 -5.34 5.22 -10.04
N VAL A 38 -4.15 4.65 -10.27
CA VAL A 38 -3.95 3.18 -10.28
C VAL A 38 -4.28 2.56 -8.92
N GLN A 39 -3.93 3.22 -7.81
CA GLN A 39 -4.27 2.76 -6.47
C GLN A 39 -5.79 2.79 -6.24
N GLU A 40 -6.45 3.88 -6.59
CA GLU A 40 -7.89 4.03 -6.44
C GLU A 40 -8.68 3.01 -7.27
N GLU A 41 -8.22 2.73 -8.51
CA GLU A 41 -8.79 1.69 -9.37
C GLU A 41 -8.70 0.31 -8.70
N ARG A 42 -7.53 -0.07 -8.17
CA ARG A 42 -7.35 -1.35 -7.47
C ARG A 42 -8.26 -1.47 -6.26
N VAL A 43 -8.43 -0.39 -5.49
CA VAL A 43 -9.33 -0.36 -4.33
C VAL A 43 -10.78 -0.52 -4.76
N ARG A 44 -11.19 0.13 -5.86
CA ARG A 44 -12.54 -0.01 -6.40
C ARG A 44 -12.82 -1.44 -6.86
N LEU A 45 -11.92 -2.03 -7.65
CA LEU A 45 -12.04 -3.42 -8.11
C LEU A 45 -12.06 -4.41 -6.94
N ALA A 46 -11.21 -4.19 -5.92
CA ALA A 46 -11.22 -5.01 -4.72
C ALA A 46 -12.58 -4.93 -4.00
N LYS A 47 -13.16 -3.73 -3.84
CA LYS A 47 -14.49 -3.55 -3.23
C LYS A 47 -15.60 -4.23 -4.03
N GLU A 48 -15.57 -4.14 -5.37
CA GLU A 48 -16.52 -4.86 -6.23
C GLU A 48 -16.42 -6.38 -6.06
N THR A 49 -15.20 -6.94 -6.05
CA THR A 49 -14.99 -8.39 -5.84
C THR A 49 -15.30 -8.88 -4.42
N THR A 50 -15.21 -7.99 -3.43
CA THR A 50 -15.49 -8.26 -2.01
C THR A 50 -16.97 -8.42 -1.72
N ILE A 51 -17.83 -7.71 -2.44
CA ILE A 51 -19.29 -7.82 -2.24
C ILE A 51 -19.78 -9.22 -2.64
N GLU A 52 -19.03 -9.94 -3.50
CA GLU A 52 -19.34 -11.32 -3.88
C GLU A 52 -18.81 -12.38 -2.89
N LYS A 53 -17.88 -12.05 -1.98
CA LYS A 53 -17.35 -12.98 -0.98
C LYS A 53 -17.07 -12.26 0.34
N PRO A 54 -17.76 -12.60 1.45
CA PRO A 54 -17.45 -12.00 2.74
C PRO A 54 -15.99 -12.29 3.08
N ILE A 55 -15.17 -11.23 3.14
CA ILE A 55 -13.75 -11.36 3.41
C ILE A 55 -13.58 -11.71 4.88
N GLU A 56 -13.17 -12.94 5.15
CA GLU A 56 -12.58 -13.32 6.43
C GLU A 56 -11.28 -12.55 6.60
N ALA A 57 -11.20 -11.78 7.68
CA ALA A 57 -10.17 -10.78 7.95
C ALA A 57 -8.74 -11.29 7.75
N VAL A 58 -8.01 -10.73 6.78
CA VAL A 58 -6.57 -10.95 6.62
C VAL A 58 -5.83 -9.82 7.34
N GLY A 59 -5.43 -10.08 8.58
CA GLY A 59 -4.54 -9.21 9.34
C GLY A 59 -3.10 -9.35 8.85
N PHE A 60 -2.46 -8.25 8.48
CA PHE A 60 -1.06 -8.22 8.06
C PHE A 60 -0.16 -8.32 9.30
N THR A 61 0.41 -9.49 9.58
CA THR A 61 1.46 -9.64 10.60
C THR A 61 2.82 -9.35 9.98
N VAL A 62 3.48 -8.31 10.50
CA VAL A 62 4.87 -7.97 10.14
C VAL A 62 5.79 -8.85 11.00
N ASN A 63 6.45 -9.84 10.41
CA ASN A 63 7.49 -10.62 11.07
C ASN A 63 8.86 -10.03 10.72
N ALA A 64 9.44 -9.29 11.67
CA ALA A 64 10.84 -8.88 11.61
C ALA A 64 11.71 -10.06 12.11
N ASN A 65 12.08 -10.97 11.21
CA ASN A 65 13.01 -12.08 11.46
C ASN A 65 14.41 -11.50 11.79
N LYS A 66 15.00 -11.79 12.95
CA LYS A 66 15.85 -12.97 13.29
C LYS A 66 17.35 -12.65 13.20
N GLU A 67 17.95 -12.29 14.33
CA GLU A 67 19.41 -12.34 14.52
C GLU A 67 19.74 -13.56 15.38
N GLU A 68 20.14 -14.64 14.69
CA GLU A 68 20.64 -15.89 15.26
C GLU A 68 22.16 -15.75 15.44
N PHE A 69 22.61 -15.21 16.57
CA PHE A 69 24.02 -15.32 16.97
C PHE A 69 24.25 -16.66 17.67
N ARG A 70 24.72 -17.65 16.91
CA ARG A 70 25.41 -18.82 17.43
C ARG A 70 26.90 -18.52 17.43
N ASP A 71 27.51 -18.42 18.60
CA ASP A 71 28.94 -18.62 18.77
C ASP A 71 29.19 -19.20 20.18
N VAL A 72 29.19 -20.53 20.32
CA VAL A 72 30.36 -21.43 20.34
C VAL A 72 30.99 -21.56 21.73
N ARG A 73 30.57 -22.63 22.41
CA ARG A 73 31.41 -23.62 23.10
C ARG A 73 32.37 -23.08 24.18
N ILE A 74 31.91 -23.04 25.43
CA ILE A 74 32.76 -23.34 26.61
C ILE A 74 31.94 -24.17 27.61
N ASP A 75 31.57 -25.38 27.22
CA ASP A 75 31.32 -26.46 28.17
C ASP A 75 32.60 -27.31 28.21
N LEU A 76 33.61 -26.85 28.94
CA LEU A 76 34.66 -27.72 29.48
C LEU A 76 35.45 -26.99 30.58
N ILE A 77 34.98 -27.08 31.82
CA ILE A 77 35.76 -27.46 33.02
C ILE A 77 34.70 -27.97 34.00
N ASP A 78 34.26 -29.19 33.76
CA ASP A 78 33.99 -30.10 34.88
C ASP A 78 35.38 -30.61 35.28
N HIS A 79 35.75 -30.59 36.57
CA HIS A 79 36.61 -31.58 37.23
C HIS A 79 36.78 -31.22 38.72
N SER A 80 36.19 -32.12 39.54
CA SER A 80 36.51 -32.50 40.93
C SER A 80 35.98 -31.67 42.08
#